data_AF-A0A415PJS8-F1
#
_entry.id   AF-A0A415PJS8-F1
#
_cell.length_a   1.000
_cell.length_b   1.000
_cell.length_c   1.000
_cell.angle_alpha   90.00
_cell.angle_beta   90.00
_cell.angle_gamma   90.00
#
_symmetry.space_group_name_H-M   'P 1'
#
loop_
_entity.id
_entity.type
_entity.pdbx_description
1 polymer ?
#
loop_
_entity_poly.entity_id
_entity_poly.type
_entity_poly.pdbx_seq_one_letter_code
_entity_poly.pdbx_strand_id
1 'polypeptide(L)'
;MKKCLAYMMLAALTVGMTVSGGYVKAEEKGIEQGSKIDEAAVVETKTSDEAVEGVKPEDTSANDVVQELVDDPSSDAAVKDNGVAMIGDTAYATLKDAISNVKAGETILLTKDVMDAEGIAVTGDKDFTIDFNGKTYTVVGPGAGSSSTETNCFQLLKGSKITFKNGTINVGQNASKNNIKRIIQNYADLTLEDMTFETANLNEYEDYALSFNNGNIIFKGNTNIYTSNPEVIAFDVCQFGSGEYPSLNVTFDETFMGTISGKIVYDSPNAETHKLVIKGNGSFGGIDASKGNEEIAKEAVEVFGGSFSESVEEYLAGNLNAELKKAVEAYPYSYYTSVEEALGHADAGDVIKDLNVGNEGEKVFNITLDYGYENKVVTVQGTSITLFELQREGYNFLGWFVGEEKYPLEEVQVTDDVTFVAKWEKQQTPGTDPEDKPDSEQGNGQGSILTPKPEVNDTTSPNTGDTTTVVGYMAAMVVAIGIMLIALRRKQKSN
;
A
#
# COMPACT_ATOMS: atom_id res chain seq x y z
N MET A 1 -25.27 -13.91 -19.32
CA MET A 1 -25.92 -13.06 -20.34
C MET A 1 -26.08 -11.65 -19.76
N LYS A 2 -25.43 -10.65 -20.39
CA LYS A 2 -25.47 -9.19 -20.16
C LYS A 2 -24.95 -8.63 -18.81
N LYS A 3 -23.64 -8.35 -18.76
CA LYS A 3 -23.01 -7.04 -18.46
C LYS A 3 -21.46 -7.18 -18.44
N CYS A 4 -20.86 -7.53 -19.57
CA CYS A 4 -19.52 -7.06 -19.92
C CYS A 4 -19.72 -6.07 -21.07
N LEU A 5 -19.75 -4.77 -20.76
CA LEU A 5 -19.64 -3.76 -21.79
C LEU A 5 -18.15 -3.42 -21.95
N ALA A 6 -17.39 -4.39 -22.44
CA ALA A 6 -16.09 -4.12 -23.01
C ALA A 6 -16.34 -3.40 -24.35
N TYR A 7 -15.80 -2.19 -24.48
CA TYR A 7 -15.77 -1.43 -25.72
C TYR A 7 -15.12 -2.30 -26.82
N MET A 8 -15.91 -2.83 -27.76
CA MET A 8 -15.41 -3.45 -28.99
C MET A 8 -15.11 -2.37 -30.02
N MET A 9 -13.85 -2.22 -30.42
CA MET A 9 -13.47 -1.66 -31.72
C MET A 9 -12.88 -2.79 -32.58
N LEU A 10 -13.55 -3.02 -33.69
CA LEU A 10 -13.29 -4.04 -34.70
C LEU A 10 -12.10 -3.61 -35.56
N ALA A 11 -10.94 -4.25 -35.42
CA ALA A 11 -9.86 -4.12 -36.40
C ALA A 11 -10.08 -5.13 -37.54
N ALA A 12 -10.71 -4.68 -38.62
CA ALA A 12 -10.78 -5.46 -39.85
C ALA A 12 -9.49 -5.29 -40.65
N LEU A 13 -8.71 -6.38 -40.79
CA LEU A 13 -7.64 -6.50 -41.77
C LEU A 13 -8.22 -6.36 -43.20
N THR A 14 -7.80 -5.34 -43.94
CA THR A 14 -8.01 -5.26 -45.39
C THR A 14 -6.90 -6.04 -46.10
N VAL A 15 -7.22 -7.26 -46.53
CA VAL A 15 -6.49 -7.94 -47.61
C VAL A 15 -7.03 -7.41 -48.93
N GLY A 16 -6.17 -6.77 -49.72
CA GLY A 16 -6.51 -6.27 -51.04
C GLY A 16 -6.73 -7.41 -52.04
N MET A 17 -7.93 -7.47 -52.62
CA MET A 17 -8.17 -8.08 -53.93
C MET A 17 -9.20 -7.25 -54.70
N THR A 18 -8.72 -6.65 -55.79
CA THR A 18 -9.51 -6.02 -56.86
C THR A 18 -10.45 -7.01 -57.52
N VAL A 19 -11.76 -6.69 -57.61
CA VAL A 19 -12.61 -7.03 -58.75
C VAL A 19 -13.66 -5.93 -58.97
N SER A 20 -13.80 -5.54 -60.24
CA SER A 20 -14.77 -4.63 -60.84
C SER A 20 -16.23 -5.08 -60.76
N GLY A 21 -17.18 -4.15 -60.69
CA GLY A 21 -18.59 -4.43 -61.02
C GLY A 21 -19.54 -3.39 -60.46
N GLY A 22 -20.33 -2.74 -61.33
CA GLY A 22 -21.10 -1.56 -60.96
C GLY A 22 -22.59 -1.78 -60.68
N TYR A 23 -23.22 -0.62 -60.45
CA TYR A 23 -24.57 -0.21 -60.90
C TYR A 23 -25.83 -0.54 -60.06
N VAL A 24 -26.56 0.57 -59.79
CA VAL A 24 -28.02 0.83 -59.57
C VAL A 24 -28.62 0.44 -58.19
N LYS A 25 -29.05 1.35 -57.29
CA LYS A 25 -30.11 2.41 -57.23
C LYS A 25 -31.47 1.90 -56.68
N ALA A 26 -31.98 2.54 -55.62
CA ALA A 26 -33.39 2.90 -55.31
C ALA A 26 -33.49 3.21 -53.80
N GLU A 27 -33.77 4.47 -53.38
CA GLU A 27 -35.11 5.01 -52.97
C GLU A 27 -35.67 4.33 -51.70
N GLU A 28 -36.04 5.04 -50.63
CA GLU A 28 -37.16 6.00 -50.54
C GLU A 28 -37.06 6.99 -49.35
N LYS A 29 -37.63 8.20 -49.59
CA LYS A 29 -38.59 9.02 -48.80
C LYS A 29 -38.50 8.93 -47.25
N GLY A 30 -38.42 10.02 -46.47
CA GLY A 30 -39.06 11.33 -46.60
C GLY A 30 -40.17 11.47 -45.54
N ILE A 31 -40.08 12.47 -44.66
CA ILE A 31 -41.17 13.25 -44.05
C ILE A 31 -40.54 14.50 -43.41
N GLU A 32 -40.96 15.67 -43.89
CA GLU A 32 -40.79 16.99 -43.28
C GLU A 32 -41.96 17.32 -42.35
N GLN A 33 -41.69 18.05 -41.27
CA GLN A 33 -42.45 19.21 -40.77
C GLN A 33 -41.62 19.78 -39.59
N GLY A 34 -41.23 21.05 -39.51
CA GLY A 34 -41.73 22.27 -40.12
C GLY A 34 -42.39 23.15 -39.05
N SER A 35 -41.63 24.06 -38.44
CA SER A 35 -42.06 25.46 -38.20
C SER A 35 -40.94 26.29 -37.56
N LYS A 36 -40.77 27.47 -38.16
CA LYS A 36 -39.87 28.58 -37.80
C LYS A 36 -40.55 29.53 -36.80
N ILE A 37 -39.73 30.47 -36.30
CA ILE A 37 -39.95 31.90 -35.91
C ILE A 37 -39.54 32.17 -34.45
N ASP A 38 -38.85 33.24 -34.06
CA ASP A 38 -38.19 34.38 -34.73
C ASP A 38 -37.18 35.03 -33.74
N GLU A 39 -36.31 35.87 -34.28
CA GLU A 39 -35.29 36.72 -33.63
C GLU A 39 -35.82 37.75 -32.63
N ALA A 40 -34.97 38.18 -31.67
CA ALA A 40 -34.40 39.56 -31.60
C ALA A 40 -34.12 40.09 -30.16
N ALA A 41 -33.17 41.05 -30.12
CA ALA A 41 -32.72 41.96 -29.03
C ALA A 41 -31.60 41.39 -28.13
N VAL A 42 -30.31 41.77 -28.24
CA VAL A 42 -29.63 43.09 -28.18
C VAL A 42 -29.93 43.89 -26.91
N VAL A 43 -28.95 43.96 -25.98
CA VAL A 43 -28.51 45.20 -25.31
C VAL A 43 -27.03 45.04 -24.93
N GLU A 44 -26.20 45.95 -25.45
CA GLU A 44 -24.83 46.26 -25.04
C GLU A 44 -24.81 46.93 -23.65
N THR A 45 -23.73 46.79 -22.89
CA THR A 45 -23.10 47.95 -22.25
C THR A 45 -21.58 47.79 -22.20
N LYS A 46 -20.90 48.87 -22.59
CA LYS A 46 -19.46 49.07 -22.68
C LYS A 46 -19.00 49.97 -21.52
N THR A 47 -17.84 49.61 -20.95
CA THR A 47 -16.69 50.42 -20.49
C THR A 47 -16.86 51.83 -19.89
N SER A 48 -16.08 52.09 -18.84
CA SER A 48 -15.31 53.33 -18.68
C SER A 48 -14.00 53.10 -17.91
N ASP A 49 -12.92 53.60 -18.50
CA ASP A 49 -11.56 53.72 -17.97
C ASP A 49 -11.45 54.71 -16.79
N GLU A 50 -10.37 54.63 -16.01
CA GLU A 50 -9.43 55.75 -15.82
C GLU A 50 -8.19 55.32 -15.00
N ALA A 51 -7.01 55.76 -15.46
CA ALA A 51 -5.71 55.62 -14.83
C ALA A 51 -5.13 57.04 -14.61
N VAL A 52 -4.50 57.32 -13.45
CA VAL A 52 -3.48 58.40 -13.32
C VAL A 52 -2.46 58.09 -12.19
N GLU A 53 -1.20 58.07 -12.61
CA GLU A 53 0.11 58.46 -12.04
C GLU A 53 0.36 58.71 -10.52
N GLY A 54 1.30 57.93 -9.97
CA GLY A 54 2.65 58.31 -9.45
C GLY A 54 2.87 59.50 -8.51
N VAL A 55 3.46 59.25 -7.32
CA VAL A 55 4.52 60.07 -6.64
C VAL A 55 5.28 59.21 -5.60
N LYS A 56 6.61 59.27 -5.59
CA LYS A 56 7.53 59.06 -4.43
C LYS A 56 8.24 60.41 -4.19
N PRO A 57 8.64 60.78 -2.95
CA PRO A 57 10.05 60.64 -2.53
C PRO A 57 10.22 60.34 -1.00
N GLU A 58 11.20 59.54 -0.55
CA GLU A 58 12.46 59.93 0.17
C GLU A 58 12.24 60.37 1.65
N ASP A 59 13.07 60.09 2.67
CA ASP A 59 14.36 59.41 2.87
C ASP A 59 14.68 59.41 4.40
N THR A 60 15.79 58.77 4.79
CA THR A 60 16.63 58.86 6.00
C THR A 60 16.45 57.77 7.07
N SER A 61 17.34 56.75 7.11
CA SER A 61 18.70 56.65 7.73
C SER A 61 18.62 56.11 9.17
N ALA A 62 19.47 55.22 9.69
CA ALA A 62 20.87 54.97 9.37
C ALA A 62 21.34 53.58 9.86
N ASN A 63 22.35 53.05 9.14
CA ASN A 63 23.58 52.40 9.59
C ASN A 63 23.58 51.44 10.79
N ASP A 64 24.00 50.20 10.54
CA ASP A 64 25.33 49.78 11.00
C ASP A 64 26.05 48.91 9.95
N VAL A 65 27.37 48.98 9.96
CA VAL A 65 28.30 48.88 8.82
C VAL A 65 29.30 47.74 9.03
N VAL A 66 29.44 46.86 8.02
CA VAL A 66 30.70 46.31 7.42
C VAL A 66 31.47 45.26 8.27
N GLN A 67 31.92 44.09 7.79
CA GLN A 67 32.73 43.72 6.59
C GLN A 67 32.26 42.36 6.04
N GLU A 68 32.10 42.10 4.74
CA GLU A 68 32.99 42.28 3.57
C GLU A 68 34.18 41.31 3.54
N LEU A 69 34.01 40.23 2.77
CA LEU A 69 35.04 39.57 1.96
C LEU A 69 34.47 39.39 0.53
N VAL A 70 34.81 40.37 -0.33
CA VAL A 70 34.87 40.37 -1.81
C VAL A 70 36.04 39.45 -2.27
N ASP A 71 36.15 38.81 -3.45
CA ASP A 71 35.60 38.89 -4.82
C ASP A 71 35.66 37.44 -5.43
N ASP A 72 34.64 36.95 -6.16
CA ASP A 72 34.52 36.79 -7.64
C ASP A 72 35.55 35.82 -8.32
N PRO A 73 35.20 34.94 -9.30
CA PRO A 73 34.17 35.16 -10.29
C PRO A 73 33.09 34.12 -10.51
N SER A 74 31.93 34.66 -10.86
CA SER A 74 31.06 34.12 -11.90
C SER A 74 31.80 33.20 -12.87
N SER A 75 31.49 31.91 -12.81
CA SER A 75 31.18 31.21 -14.04
C SER A 75 29.69 30.93 -13.99
N ASP A 76 28.97 31.58 -14.90
CA ASP A 76 27.82 31.04 -15.62
C ASP A 76 28.05 29.54 -15.93
N ALA A 77 27.88 28.69 -14.94
CA ALA A 77 27.48 27.32 -15.18
C ALA A 77 26.00 27.47 -15.52
N ALA A 78 25.72 27.72 -16.81
CA ALA A 78 24.41 27.49 -17.37
C ALA A 78 23.82 26.29 -16.65
N VAL A 79 22.71 26.48 -15.92
CA VAL A 79 21.93 25.36 -15.43
C VAL A 79 21.66 24.55 -16.68
N LYS A 80 22.38 23.44 -16.86
CA LYS A 80 22.07 22.50 -17.92
C LYS A 80 20.65 22.10 -17.59
N ASP A 81 19.70 22.56 -18.39
CA ASP A 81 18.34 22.07 -18.36
C ASP A 81 18.45 20.58 -18.68
N ASN A 82 18.52 19.76 -17.62
CA ASN A 82 18.88 18.35 -17.69
C ASN A 82 17.71 17.49 -18.25
N GLY A 83 16.93 18.06 -19.17
CA GLY A 83 15.72 17.46 -19.70
C GLY A 83 14.68 17.19 -18.60
N VAL A 84 13.60 16.51 -18.97
CA VAL A 84 12.67 15.88 -18.02
C VAL A 84 13.22 14.54 -17.56
N ALA A 85 13.90 13.82 -18.44
CA ALA A 85 14.40 12.47 -18.18
C ALA A 85 15.85 12.32 -18.65
N MET A 86 16.61 11.41 -18.03
CA MET A 86 17.97 11.09 -18.44
C MET A 86 18.20 9.58 -18.58
N ILE A 87 19.10 9.20 -19.47
CA ILE A 87 19.69 7.86 -19.56
C ILE A 87 21.20 8.04 -19.50
N GLY A 88 21.83 7.59 -18.41
CA GLY A 88 23.20 7.97 -18.09
C GLY A 88 23.35 9.50 -18.07
N ASP A 89 24.28 10.04 -18.85
CA ASP A 89 24.52 11.49 -18.98
C ASP A 89 23.69 12.16 -20.09
N THR A 90 22.84 11.41 -20.80
CA THR A 90 22.05 11.93 -21.93
C THR A 90 20.69 12.42 -21.45
N ALA A 91 20.43 13.72 -21.62
CA ALA A 91 19.15 14.35 -21.28
C ALA A 91 18.14 14.30 -22.42
N TYR A 92 16.87 14.10 -22.07
CA TYR A 92 15.71 14.04 -22.97
C TYR A 92 14.65 15.06 -22.54
N ALA A 93 14.07 15.78 -23.51
CA ALA A 93 13.07 16.79 -23.24
C ALA A 93 11.79 16.22 -22.58
N THR A 94 11.44 14.97 -22.89
CA THR A 94 10.29 14.28 -22.32
C THR A 94 10.63 12.85 -21.91
N LEU A 95 9.82 12.27 -21.01
CA LEU A 95 9.91 10.85 -20.66
C LEU A 95 9.67 9.94 -21.89
N LYS A 96 8.75 10.34 -22.78
CA LYS A 96 8.45 9.62 -24.01
C LYS A 96 9.65 9.54 -24.97
N ASP A 97 10.43 10.62 -25.06
CA ASP A 97 11.65 10.65 -25.87
C ASP A 97 12.72 9.71 -25.29
N ALA A 98 12.87 9.70 -23.96
CA ALA A 98 13.78 8.76 -23.29
C ALA A 98 13.38 7.31 -23.55
N ILE A 99 12.10 6.96 -23.38
CA ILE A 99 11.57 5.60 -23.67
C ILE A 99 11.81 5.20 -25.12
N SER A 100 11.76 6.14 -26.07
CA SER A 100 12.02 5.85 -27.48
C SER A 100 13.49 5.51 -27.77
N ASN A 101 14.41 5.91 -26.90
CA ASN A 101 15.86 5.76 -27.08
C ASN A 101 16.51 4.78 -26.08
N VAL A 102 15.79 4.35 -25.05
CA VAL A 102 16.31 3.42 -24.03
C VAL A 102 16.65 2.08 -24.64
N LYS A 103 17.81 1.54 -24.25
CA LYS A 103 18.24 0.20 -24.63
C LYS A 103 17.79 -0.81 -23.59
N ALA A 104 17.77 -2.08 -24.00
CA ALA A 104 17.40 -3.19 -23.14
C ALA A 104 18.20 -3.17 -21.82
N GLY A 105 17.50 -3.17 -20.68
CA GLY A 105 18.07 -3.18 -19.34
C GLY A 105 18.57 -1.84 -18.80
N GLU A 106 18.49 -0.75 -19.56
CA GLU A 106 18.87 0.58 -19.08
C GLU A 106 17.81 1.19 -18.15
N THR A 107 18.22 2.20 -17.38
CA THR A 107 17.35 2.97 -16.49
C THR A 107 17.19 4.39 -17.01
N ILE A 108 15.93 4.83 -17.06
CA ILE A 108 15.53 6.21 -17.29
C ILE A 108 15.30 6.85 -15.93
N LEU A 109 15.98 7.97 -15.65
CA LEU A 109 15.84 8.74 -14.42
C LEU A 109 15.00 9.99 -14.68
N LEU A 110 13.93 10.21 -13.90
CA LEU A 110 13.19 11.47 -13.93
C LEU A 110 13.95 12.53 -13.10
N THR A 111 14.16 13.72 -13.68
CA THR A 111 15.00 14.77 -13.06
C THR A 111 14.19 15.87 -12.36
N LYS A 112 12.91 16.00 -12.70
CA LYS A 112 11.98 17.00 -12.15
C LYS A 112 10.55 16.49 -12.19
N ASP A 113 9.69 17.07 -11.39
CA ASP A 113 8.26 16.81 -11.47
C ASP A 113 7.73 17.22 -12.86
N VAL A 114 6.75 16.47 -13.35
CA VAL A 114 6.04 16.75 -14.60
C VAL A 114 4.57 16.87 -14.26
N MET A 115 3.99 18.05 -14.50
CA MET A 115 2.63 18.36 -14.02
C MET A 115 1.57 18.39 -15.13
N ASP A 116 1.99 18.26 -16.37
CA ASP A 116 1.22 18.48 -17.59
C ASP A 116 1.55 17.41 -18.66
N ALA A 117 1.77 16.17 -18.24
CA ALA A 117 2.13 15.09 -19.15
C ALA A 117 0.97 14.64 -20.05
N GLU A 118 1.35 14.17 -21.24
CA GLU A 118 0.50 13.33 -22.09
C GLU A 118 0.67 11.85 -21.73
N GLY A 119 -0.29 11.02 -22.14
CA GLY A 119 -0.20 9.58 -22.03
C GLY A 119 0.93 8.99 -22.89
N ILE A 120 1.46 7.85 -22.46
CA ILE A 120 2.56 7.14 -23.12
C ILE A 120 2.12 5.72 -23.49
N ALA A 121 2.29 5.35 -24.77
CA ALA A 121 2.21 3.97 -25.22
C ALA A 121 3.63 3.40 -25.40
N VAL A 122 3.92 2.31 -24.71
CA VAL A 122 5.15 1.53 -24.87
C VAL A 122 4.86 0.36 -25.80
N THR A 123 5.54 0.33 -26.95
CA THR A 123 5.44 -0.78 -27.89
C THR A 123 5.93 -2.09 -27.27
N GLY A 124 5.58 -3.24 -27.84
CA GLY A 124 6.06 -4.54 -27.38
C GLY A 124 7.58 -4.71 -27.45
N ASP A 125 8.07 -5.78 -26.83
CA ASP A 125 9.47 -6.22 -26.84
C ASP A 125 10.47 -5.19 -26.30
N LYS A 126 10.10 -4.50 -25.21
CA LYS A 126 10.95 -3.53 -24.51
C LYS A 126 11.44 -4.04 -23.15
N ASP A 127 12.65 -3.66 -22.74
CA ASP A 127 13.20 -4.01 -21.44
C ASP A 127 13.88 -2.78 -20.83
N PHE A 128 13.31 -2.18 -19.78
CA PHE A 128 13.89 -1.01 -19.13
C PHE A 128 13.28 -0.72 -17.75
N THR A 129 13.95 0.16 -17.00
CA THR A 129 13.44 0.73 -15.75
C THR A 129 13.17 2.22 -15.91
N ILE A 130 12.06 2.71 -15.35
CA ILE A 130 11.83 4.13 -15.07
C ILE A 130 11.99 4.31 -13.55
N ASP A 131 13.03 5.03 -13.14
CA ASP A 131 13.19 5.53 -11.79
C ASP A 131 12.63 6.96 -11.74
N PHE A 132 11.48 7.11 -11.10
CA PHE A 132 10.81 8.41 -10.93
C PHE A 132 11.56 9.29 -9.92
N ASN A 133 12.57 8.80 -9.21
CA ASN A 133 13.47 9.56 -8.36
C ASN A 133 12.76 10.43 -7.29
N GLY A 134 11.70 9.89 -6.70
CA GLY A 134 10.81 10.56 -5.76
C GLY A 134 10.03 11.73 -6.36
N LYS A 135 9.94 11.83 -7.70
CA LYS A 135 9.22 12.88 -8.41
C LYS A 135 7.79 12.46 -8.74
N THR A 136 6.96 13.46 -9.01
CA THR A 136 5.57 13.29 -9.43
C THR A 136 5.46 13.43 -10.95
N TYR A 137 4.74 12.49 -11.57
CA TYR A 137 4.38 12.52 -12.98
C TYR A 137 2.86 12.57 -13.11
N THR A 138 2.33 13.76 -13.41
CA THR A 138 0.89 14.04 -13.51
C THR A 138 0.47 14.06 -14.98
N VAL A 139 -0.40 13.13 -15.37
CA VAL A 139 -0.96 13.09 -16.73
C VAL A 139 -2.24 13.91 -16.79
N VAL A 140 -2.26 14.92 -17.65
CA VAL A 140 -3.42 15.80 -17.88
C VAL A 140 -4.13 15.49 -19.19
N GLY A 141 -3.45 14.82 -20.13
CA GLY A 141 -4.01 14.37 -21.41
C GLY A 141 -3.36 15.04 -22.62
N PRO A 142 -3.60 14.52 -23.85
CA PRO A 142 -4.47 13.38 -24.16
C PRO A 142 -3.93 12.04 -23.60
N GLY A 143 -4.80 11.04 -23.49
CA GLY A 143 -4.39 9.68 -23.14
C GLY A 143 -3.59 9.01 -24.27
N ALA A 144 -3.05 7.83 -23.98
CA ALA A 144 -2.40 6.94 -24.93
C ALA A 144 -3.18 5.62 -25.07
N GLY A 145 -3.07 5.01 -26.24
CA GLY A 145 -3.88 3.86 -26.62
C GLY A 145 -3.59 3.41 -28.04
N SER A 146 -4.26 2.33 -28.44
CA SER A 146 -4.47 2.04 -29.86
C SER A 146 -5.34 3.13 -30.47
N SER A 147 -5.33 3.25 -31.80
CA SER A 147 -6.21 4.19 -32.51
C SER A 147 -7.65 4.07 -32.02
N SER A 148 -8.24 5.19 -31.61
CA SER A 148 -9.61 5.33 -31.05
C SER A 148 -9.85 4.85 -29.61
N THR A 149 -8.81 4.36 -28.92
CA THR A 149 -8.86 3.95 -27.51
C THR A 149 -7.78 4.61 -26.66
N GLU A 150 -7.37 5.83 -27.02
CA GLU A 150 -6.34 6.62 -26.36
C GLU A 150 -6.79 7.16 -25.00
N THR A 151 -6.95 6.27 -24.03
CA THR A 151 -7.58 6.53 -22.72
C THR A 151 -6.65 6.33 -21.52
N ASN A 152 -5.38 6.00 -21.73
CA ASN A 152 -4.50 5.53 -20.65
C ASN A 152 -3.38 6.54 -20.36
N CYS A 153 -2.97 6.68 -19.10
CA CYS A 153 -1.72 7.39 -18.79
C CYS A 153 -0.53 6.59 -19.32
N PHE A 154 -0.52 5.28 -19.08
CA PHE A 154 0.45 4.35 -19.63
C PHE A 154 -0.27 3.14 -20.27
N GLN A 155 0.05 2.86 -21.53
CA GLN A 155 -0.28 1.59 -22.17
C GLN A 155 1.01 0.79 -22.38
N LEU A 156 1.08 -0.40 -21.81
CA LEU A 156 2.29 -1.23 -21.82
C LEU A 156 2.02 -2.52 -22.59
N LEU A 157 2.65 -2.70 -23.76
CA LEU A 157 2.36 -3.83 -24.64
C LEU A 157 3.19 -5.08 -24.36
N LYS A 158 2.59 -6.23 -24.71
CA LYS A 158 3.12 -7.59 -24.52
C LYS A 158 4.53 -7.77 -25.07
N GLY A 159 5.28 -8.69 -24.44
CA GLY A 159 6.67 -8.98 -24.76
C GLY A 159 7.66 -8.05 -24.04
N SER A 160 7.15 -7.05 -23.34
CA SER A 160 7.99 -6.12 -22.58
C SER A 160 8.19 -6.58 -21.13
N LYS A 161 9.34 -6.18 -20.55
CA LYS A 161 9.69 -6.29 -19.15
C LYS A 161 10.00 -4.88 -18.63
N ILE A 162 9.11 -4.32 -17.82
CA ILE A 162 9.16 -2.91 -17.43
C ILE A 162 9.18 -2.81 -15.91
N THR A 163 10.03 -1.93 -15.37
CA THR A 163 9.99 -1.58 -13.94
C THR A 163 9.66 -0.10 -13.80
N PHE A 164 8.65 0.23 -13.00
CA PHE A 164 8.42 1.59 -12.49
C PHE A 164 8.83 1.62 -11.04
N LYS A 165 9.68 2.56 -10.65
CA LYS A 165 10.09 2.67 -9.26
C LYS A 165 10.25 4.08 -8.72
N ASN A 166 10.11 4.20 -7.40
CA ASN A 166 10.47 5.37 -6.59
C ASN A 166 9.83 6.68 -7.08
N GLY A 167 8.51 6.81 -6.93
CA GLY A 167 7.84 8.09 -7.20
C GLY A 167 6.33 7.99 -7.32
N THR A 168 5.71 9.06 -7.81
CA THR A 168 4.26 9.20 -7.82
C THR A 168 3.74 9.37 -9.24
N ILE A 169 2.73 8.59 -9.61
CA ILE A 169 1.92 8.85 -10.81
C ILE A 169 0.57 9.39 -10.36
N ASN A 170 0.22 10.57 -10.89
CA ASN A 170 -1.01 11.26 -10.61
C ASN A 170 -1.80 11.51 -11.90
N VAL A 171 -3.09 11.72 -11.77
CA VAL A 171 -3.97 12.18 -12.86
C VAL A 171 -4.43 13.60 -12.59
N GLY A 172 -4.38 14.46 -13.60
CA GLY A 172 -4.80 15.85 -13.49
C GLY A 172 -6.30 15.98 -13.20
N GLN A 173 -6.73 17.11 -12.62
CA GLN A 173 -8.10 17.30 -12.15
C GLN A 173 -9.19 17.18 -13.25
N ASN A 174 -8.83 17.35 -14.52
CA ASN A 174 -9.74 17.17 -15.66
C ASN A 174 -9.47 15.87 -16.45
N ALA A 175 -8.75 14.90 -15.89
CA ALA A 175 -8.36 13.66 -16.56
C ALA A 175 -9.55 12.93 -17.20
N SER A 176 -10.64 12.74 -16.45
CA SER A 176 -11.88 12.12 -16.95
C SER A 176 -12.48 12.87 -18.15
N LYS A 177 -12.52 14.21 -18.10
CA LYS A 177 -12.99 15.06 -19.22
C LYS A 177 -12.07 14.98 -20.44
N ASN A 178 -10.79 14.73 -20.21
CA ASN A 178 -9.79 14.52 -21.25
C ASN A 178 -9.70 13.05 -21.70
N ASN A 179 -10.74 12.27 -21.41
CA ASN A 179 -10.90 10.87 -21.80
C ASN A 179 -9.83 9.93 -21.22
N ILE A 180 -9.16 10.33 -20.14
CA ILE A 180 -8.29 9.44 -19.37
C ILE A 180 -9.18 8.60 -18.46
N LYS A 181 -9.08 7.28 -18.60
CA LYS A 181 -9.86 6.29 -17.87
C LYS A 181 -8.99 5.37 -17.02
N ARG A 182 -7.70 5.25 -17.34
CA ARG A 182 -6.77 4.33 -16.68
C ARG A 182 -5.45 5.03 -16.43
N ILE A 183 -4.84 4.77 -15.29
CA ILE A 183 -3.43 5.11 -15.08
C ILE A 183 -2.57 4.09 -15.82
N ILE A 184 -2.78 2.79 -15.60
CA ILE A 184 -2.04 1.74 -16.30
C ILE A 184 -3.01 0.81 -17.02
N GLN A 185 -2.80 0.63 -18.31
CA GLN A 185 -3.33 -0.50 -19.07
C GLN A 185 -2.15 -1.42 -19.44
N ASN A 186 -2.06 -2.59 -18.80
CA ASN A 186 -0.89 -3.45 -18.92
C ASN A 186 -1.16 -4.75 -19.67
N TYR A 187 -0.23 -5.09 -20.56
CA TYR A 187 -0.11 -6.39 -21.20
C TYR A 187 1.32 -6.98 -21.07
N ALA A 188 2.21 -6.32 -20.32
CA ALA A 188 3.63 -6.64 -20.19
C ALA A 188 3.96 -7.37 -18.87
N ASP A 189 5.18 -7.87 -18.73
CA ASP A 189 5.74 -8.13 -17.40
C ASP A 189 6.07 -6.78 -16.75
N LEU A 190 5.57 -6.55 -15.55
CA LEU A 190 5.62 -5.25 -14.88
C LEU A 190 6.06 -5.40 -13.43
N THR A 191 7.05 -4.61 -13.01
CA THR A 191 7.41 -4.46 -11.59
C THR A 191 7.09 -3.05 -11.13
N LEU A 192 6.39 -2.91 -10.01
CA LEU A 192 6.06 -1.66 -9.33
C LEU A 192 6.75 -1.67 -7.96
N GLU A 193 7.71 -0.77 -7.77
CA GLU A 193 8.57 -0.74 -6.57
C GLU A 193 8.63 0.66 -5.97
N ASP A 194 8.19 0.85 -4.73
CA ASP A 194 8.15 2.17 -4.08
C ASP A 194 7.39 3.23 -4.91
N MET A 195 6.29 2.82 -5.55
CA MET A 195 5.44 3.70 -6.36
C MET A 195 4.23 4.20 -5.58
N THR A 196 3.71 5.38 -5.88
CA THR A 196 2.39 5.84 -5.40
C THR A 196 1.51 6.20 -6.58
N PHE A 197 0.27 5.69 -6.59
CA PHE A 197 -0.73 5.97 -7.60
C PHE A 197 -1.92 6.70 -6.99
N GLU A 198 -2.15 7.92 -7.45
CA GLU A 198 -3.27 8.77 -7.01
C GLU A 198 -4.41 8.69 -8.02
N THR A 199 -5.52 8.01 -7.69
CA THR A 199 -6.56 7.65 -8.67
C THR A 199 -7.76 8.58 -8.68
N ALA A 200 -7.98 9.36 -7.61
CA ALA A 200 -9.22 10.08 -7.36
C ALA A 200 -9.71 10.98 -8.52
N ASN A 201 -8.80 11.59 -9.30
CA ASN A 201 -9.18 12.45 -10.42
C ASN A 201 -9.67 11.68 -11.68
N LEU A 202 -9.67 10.34 -11.67
CA LEU A 202 -10.37 9.54 -12.68
C LEU A 202 -11.91 9.65 -12.54
N ASN A 203 -12.42 10.10 -11.39
CA ASN A 203 -13.85 10.31 -11.12
C ASN A 203 -14.69 9.06 -11.45
N GLU A 204 -15.66 9.17 -12.36
CA GLU A 204 -16.52 8.07 -12.80
C GLU A 204 -15.78 6.88 -13.46
N TYR A 205 -14.50 7.03 -13.79
CA TYR A 205 -13.64 5.98 -14.35
C TYR A 205 -12.64 5.39 -13.35
N GLU A 206 -12.74 5.73 -12.06
CA GLU A 206 -11.75 5.32 -11.07
C GLU A 206 -11.66 3.80 -10.90
N ASP A 207 -12.76 3.08 -11.11
CA ASP A 207 -12.72 1.63 -11.18
C ASP A 207 -11.74 1.15 -12.26
N TYR A 208 -10.91 0.20 -11.84
CA TYR A 208 -9.82 -0.37 -12.61
C TYR A 208 -8.78 0.68 -12.97
N ALA A 209 -8.47 1.62 -12.06
CA ALA A 209 -7.44 2.65 -12.28
C ALA A 209 -6.14 2.05 -12.82
N LEU A 210 -5.76 0.87 -12.33
CA LEU A 210 -4.80 -0.01 -12.99
C LEU A 210 -5.58 -1.21 -13.53
N SER A 211 -5.31 -1.62 -14.77
CA SER A 211 -5.92 -2.81 -15.37
C SER A 211 -4.81 -3.70 -15.93
N PHE A 212 -4.80 -4.95 -15.48
CA PHE A 212 -3.79 -5.93 -15.84
C PHE A 212 -4.44 -7.04 -16.65
N ASN A 213 -3.97 -7.24 -17.88
CA ASN A 213 -4.58 -8.16 -18.83
C ASN A 213 -3.64 -9.27 -19.31
N ASN A 214 -2.34 -9.20 -18.96
CA ASN A 214 -1.33 -10.20 -19.31
C ASN A 214 -0.04 -9.98 -18.51
N GLY A 215 0.75 -11.04 -18.36
CA GLY A 215 2.13 -10.98 -17.89
C GLY A 215 2.28 -11.26 -16.40
N ASN A 216 3.49 -11.08 -15.90
CA ASN A 216 3.82 -11.22 -14.49
C ASN A 216 3.96 -9.83 -13.87
N ILE A 217 3.10 -9.52 -12.91
CA ILE A 217 3.04 -8.25 -12.22
C ILE A 217 3.58 -8.44 -10.81
N ILE A 218 4.58 -7.66 -10.42
CA ILE A 218 5.22 -7.74 -9.11
C ILE A 218 5.10 -6.40 -8.40
N PHE A 219 4.47 -6.40 -7.23
CA PHE A 219 4.43 -5.27 -6.31
C PHE A 219 5.49 -5.46 -5.24
N LYS A 220 6.28 -4.42 -4.99
CA LYS A 220 7.40 -4.41 -4.05
C LYS A 220 7.44 -3.14 -3.20
N GLY A 221 8.13 -3.23 -2.07
CA GLY A 221 8.43 -2.08 -1.21
C GLY A 221 7.17 -1.32 -0.79
N ASN A 222 7.30 -0.01 -0.62
CA ASN A 222 6.21 0.87 -0.26
C ASN A 222 5.41 1.32 -1.50
N THR A 223 4.82 0.35 -2.21
CA THR A 223 3.97 0.63 -3.39
C THR A 223 2.52 0.84 -2.99
N ASN A 224 1.93 1.97 -3.35
CA ASN A 224 0.61 2.41 -2.90
C ASN A 224 -0.32 2.69 -4.07
N ILE A 225 -1.59 2.26 -3.97
CA ILE A 225 -2.69 2.70 -4.82
C ILE A 225 -3.74 3.32 -3.92
N TYR A 226 -3.92 4.64 -4.04
CA TYR A 226 -4.89 5.40 -3.26
C TYR A 226 -6.13 5.73 -4.09
N THR A 227 -7.21 5.06 -3.72
CA THR A 227 -8.57 5.22 -4.22
C THR A 227 -9.37 6.20 -3.38
N SER A 228 -10.39 6.82 -3.98
CA SER A 228 -11.26 7.78 -3.30
C SER A 228 -12.06 7.17 -2.14
N ASN A 229 -12.33 5.86 -2.20
CA ASN A 229 -13.01 5.09 -1.16
C ASN A 229 -12.66 3.58 -1.31
N PRO A 230 -12.88 2.76 -0.27
CA PRO A 230 -12.43 1.36 -0.27
C PRO A 230 -13.24 0.42 -1.19
N GLU A 231 -14.41 0.84 -1.68
CA GLU A 231 -15.24 0.04 -2.59
C GLU A 231 -14.80 0.18 -4.06
N VAL A 232 -13.96 1.17 -4.37
CA VAL A 232 -13.40 1.35 -5.71
C VAL A 232 -12.51 0.17 -6.06
N ILE A 233 -12.63 -0.33 -7.28
CA ILE A 233 -11.76 -1.39 -7.77
C ILE A 233 -10.41 -0.76 -8.14
N ALA A 234 -9.37 -1.05 -7.35
CA ALA A 234 -8.02 -0.56 -7.62
C ALA A 234 -7.45 -1.17 -8.91
N PHE A 235 -7.59 -2.50 -9.03
CA PHE A 235 -7.26 -3.26 -10.24
C PHE A 235 -7.95 -4.63 -10.29
N ASP A 236 -7.91 -5.24 -11.47
CA ASP A 236 -8.39 -6.59 -11.72
C ASP A 236 -7.27 -7.57 -12.11
N VAL A 237 -7.50 -8.85 -11.81
CA VAL A 237 -6.79 -9.98 -12.41
C VAL A 237 -7.64 -10.51 -13.57
N CYS A 238 -7.58 -9.82 -14.72
CA CYS A 238 -8.49 -10.03 -15.84
C CYS A 238 -7.98 -11.07 -16.85
N GLN A 239 -8.86 -12.00 -17.24
CA GLN A 239 -8.66 -12.79 -18.46
C GLN A 239 -9.16 -12.04 -19.70
N PHE A 240 -8.26 -11.35 -20.39
CA PHE A 240 -8.57 -10.63 -21.61
C PHE A 240 -8.15 -11.41 -22.86
N GLY A 241 -9.08 -11.77 -23.76
CA GLY A 241 -8.71 -12.35 -25.06
C GLY A 241 -7.84 -13.62 -24.97
N SER A 242 -8.42 -14.70 -24.46
CA SER A 242 -7.81 -15.97 -24.00
C SER A 242 -6.78 -16.67 -24.92
N GLY A 243 -6.59 -16.22 -26.16
CA GLY A 243 -5.55 -16.72 -27.06
C GLY A 243 -4.35 -15.77 -27.21
N GLU A 244 -4.59 -14.46 -27.26
CA GLU A 244 -3.52 -13.47 -27.45
C GLU A 244 -2.78 -13.17 -26.15
N TYR A 245 -3.52 -13.19 -25.03
CA TYR A 245 -3.00 -12.92 -23.69
C TYR A 245 -3.29 -14.14 -22.80
N PRO A 246 -2.34 -15.09 -22.75
CA PRO A 246 -2.62 -16.42 -22.22
C PRO A 246 -2.63 -16.51 -20.70
N SER A 247 -2.01 -15.58 -19.99
CA SER A 247 -1.80 -15.66 -18.54
C SER A 247 -1.55 -14.31 -17.89
N LEU A 248 -1.99 -14.18 -16.64
CA LEU A 248 -1.73 -13.04 -15.78
C LEU A 248 -1.44 -13.49 -14.35
N ASN A 249 -0.25 -13.21 -13.84
CA ASN A 249 0.09 -13.52 -12.44
C ASN A 249 0.42 -12.22 -11.72
N VAL A 250 -0.34 -11.88 -10.69
CA VAL A 250 -0.04 -10.74 -9.81
C VAL A 250 0.55 -11.26 -8.52
N THR A 251 1.69 -10.72 -8.12
CA THR A 251 2.40 -11.08 -6.88
C THR A 251 2.74 -9.84 -6.09
N PHE A 252 2.29 -9.78 -4.84
CA PHE A 252 2.84 -8.89 -3.83
C PHE A 252 3.98 -9.64 -3.15
N ASP A 253 5.22 -9.25 -3.41
CA ASP A 253 6.37 -9.99 -2.89
C ASP A 253 6.54 -9.78 -1.37
N GLU A 254 7.48 -10.52 -0.78
CA GLU A 254 7.75 -10.47 0.66
C GLU A 254 8.20 -9.07 1.15
N THR A 255 8.66 -8.21 0.24
CA THR A 255 9.09 -6.84 0.56
C THR A 255 7.95 -5.83 0.50
N PHE A 256 6.78 -6.22 -0.02
CA PHE A 256 5.63 -5.33 -0.12
C PHE A 256 5.12 -4.93 1.27
N MET A 257 5.14 -3.61 1.52
CA MET A 257 4.70 -2.97 2.77
C MET A 257 3.75 -1.79 2.50
N GLY A 258 3.37 -1.57 1.23
CA GLY A 258 2.51 -0.46 0.84
C GLY A 258 1.02 -0.73 1.06
N THR A 259 0.19 0.17 0.53
CA THR A 259 -1.26 0.16 0.71
C THR A 259 -1.99 0.11 -0.63
N ILE A 260 -2.86 -0.89 -0.81
CA ILE A 260 -3.88 -0.91 -1.85
C ILE A 260 -5.20 -0.57 -1.19
N SER A 261 -5.66 0.68 -1.26
CA SER A 261 -6.83 1.11 -0.48
C SER A 261 -8.17 0.63 -1.02
N GLY A 262 -8.24 0.32 -2.32
CA GLY A 262 -9.43 -0.21 -2.98
C GLY A 262 -9.47 -1.74 -3.04
N LYS A 263 -10.52 -2.28 -3.66
CA LYS A 263 -10.70 -3.71 -3.90
C LYS A 263 -9.78 -4.22 -5.00
N ILE A 264 -9.29 -5.44 -4.83
CA ILE A 264 -8.70 -6.25 -5.90
C ILE A 264 -9.77 -7.21 -6.40
N VAL A 265 -10.02 -7.26 -7.71
CA VAL A 265 -11.03 -8.16 -8.28
C VAL A 265 -10.38 -9.27 -9.08
N TYR A 266 -10.62 -10.52 -8.69
CA TYR A 266 -10.28 -11.67 -9.53
C TYR A 266 -11.34 -11.84 -10.63
N ASP A 267 -10.94 -11.70 -11.90
CA ASP A 267 -11.84 -11.74 -13.06
C ASP A 267 -11.34 -12.71 -14.14
N SER A 268 -11.27 -14.00 -13.76
CA SER A 268 -10.88 -15.06 -14.68
C SER A 268 -11.61 -16.38 -14.36
N PRO A 269 -12.05 -17.15 -15.38
CA PRO A 269 -12.53 -18.50 -15.19
C PRO A 269 -11.41 -19.55 -15.09
N ASN A 270 -10.13 -19.16 -15.01
CA ASN A 270 -8.98 -20.07 -15.06
C ASN A 270 -7.93 -19.79 -13.98
N ALA A 271 -7.95 -20.59 -12.91
CA ALA A 271 -7.00 -20.54 -11.80
C ALA A 271 -5.58 -21.03 -12.13
N GLU A 272 -5.40 -21.79 -13.21
CA GLU A 272 -4.07 -22.30 -13.59
C GLU A 272 -3.21 -21.20 -14.22
N THR A 273 -3.83 -20.28 -14.98
CA THR A 273 -3.11 -19.25 -15.75
C THR A 273 -3.33 -17.83 -15.25
N HIS A 274 -4.31 -17.61 -14.38
CA HIS A 274 -4.58 -16.30 -13.77
C HIS A 274 -4.50 -16.45 -12.26
N LYS A 275 -3.57 -15.73 -11.62
CA LYS A 275 -3.29 -15.89 -10.19
C LYS A 275 -3.07 -14.58 -9.49
N LEU A 276 -3.43 -14.55 -8.21
CA LEU A 276 -3.10 -13.50 -7.26
C LEU A 276 -2.38 -14.13 -6.07
N VAL A 277 -1.17 -13.68 -5.78
CA VAL A 277 -0.37 -14.20 -4.66
C VAL A 277 0.07 -13.04 -3.78
N ILE A 278 -0.28 -13.07 -2.50
CA ILE A 278 0.08 -12.05 -1.52
C ILE A 278 1.06 -12.65 -0.51
N LYS A 279 2.32 -12.20 -0.54
CA LYS A 279 3.39 -12.64 0.38
C LYS A 279 3.84 -11.55 1.35
N GLY A 280 3.70 -10.28 0.96
CA GLY A 280 4.11 -9.14 1.77
C GLY A 280 3.08 -8.76 2.84
N ASN A 281 3.53 -7.96 3.81
CA ASN A 281 2.74 -7.54 4.97
C ASN A 281 2.15 -6.14 4.82
N GLY A 282 1.79 -5.74 3.58
CA GLY A 282 1.11 -4.48 3.30
C GLY A 282 -0.38 -4.49 3.65
N SER A 283 -1.06 -3.40 3.34
CA SER A 283 -2.48 -3.17 3.65
C SER A 283 -3.36 -3.24 2.40
N PHE A 284 -4.54 -3.86 2.50
CA PHE A 284 -5.43 -4.16 1.38
C PHE A 284 -6.90 -3.83 1.66
N GLY A 285 -7.56 -3.14 0.74
CA GLY A 285 -8.98 -2.81 0.82
C GLY A 285 -9.89 -4.03 0.75
N GLY A 286 -9.45 -5.13 0.15
CA GLY A 286 -10.24 -6.37 0.07
C GLY A 286 -9.96 -7.14 -1.21
N ILE A 287 -10.50 -8.35 -1.27
CA ILE A 287 -10.39 -9.23 -2.44
C ILE A 287 -11.79 -9.71 -2.78
N ASP A 288 -12.23 -9.37 -3.99
CA ASP A 288 -13.51 -9.79 -4.56
C ASP A 288 -13.28 -10.70 -5.77
N ALA A 289 -14.33 -11.42 -6.16
CA ALA A 289 -14.38 -12.15 -7.41
C ALA A 289 -15.48 -11.59 -8.31
N SER A 290 -15.24 -11.56 -9.62
CA SER A 290 -16.29 -11.24 -10.56
C SER A 290 -17.35 -12.35 -10.61
N LYS A 291 -18.58 -11.98 -10.95
CA LYS A 291 -19.73 -12.87 -10.89
C LYS A 291 -19.50 -14.16 -11.68
N GLY A 292 -19.60 -15.30 -11.01
CA GLY A 292 -19.42 -16.63 -11.58
C GLY A 292 -17.99 -17.18 -11.47
N ASN A 293 -17.05 -16.40 -10.96
CA ASN A 293 -15.66 -16.80 -10.73
C ASN A 293 -15.34 -16.97 -9.23
N GLU A 294 -16.32 -16.93 -8.33
CA GLU A 294 -16.12 -16.96 -6.89
C GLU A 294 -15.37 -18.23 -6.44
N GLU A 295 -15.78 -19.40 -6.92
CA GLU A 295 -15.09 -20.67 -6.60
C GLU A 295 -13.72 -20.78 -7.27
N ILE A 296 -13.55 -20.19 -8.45
CA ILE A 296 -12.25 -20.17 -9.14
C ILE A 296 -11.28 -19.26 -8.40
N ALA A 297 -11.76 -18.15 -7.82
CA ALA A 297 -10.94 -17.24 -7.03
C ALA A 297 -10.34 -17.96 -5.81
N LYS A 298 -11.11 -18.82 -5.14
CA LYS A 298 -10.62 -19.64 -4.01
C LYS A 298 -9.46 -20.56 -4.39
N GLU A 299 -9.40 -21.00 -5.65
CA GLU A 299 -8.30 -21.82 -6.17
C GLU A 299 -7.12 -20.99 -6.68
N ALA A 300 -7.37 -19.74 -7.11
CA ALA A 300 -6.41 -18.90 -7.82
C ALA A 300 -5.70 -17.86 -6.95
N VAL A 301 -6.32 -17.50 -5.82
CA VAL A 301 -5.83 -16.49 -4.88
C VAL A 301 -5.15 -17.21 -3.71
N GLU A 302 -3.92 -16.81 -3.40
CA GLU A 302 -3.15 -17.34 -2.27
C GLU A 302 -2.66 -16.19 -1.38
N VAL A 303 -3.10 -16.17 -0.12
CA VAL A 303 -2.71 -15.15 0.88
C VAL A 303 -1.82 -15.78 1.94
N PHE A 304 -0.60 -15.25 2.08
CA PHE A 304 0.40 -15.67 3.07
C PHE A 304 0.68 -14.59 4.14
N GLY A 305 0.17 -13.36 3.96
CA GLY A 305 0.41 -12.23 4.85
C GLY A 305 -0.42 -11.00 4.50
N GLY A 306 -0.22 -9.92 5.25
CA GLY A 306 -0.91 -8.64 5.04
C GLY A 306 -2.01 -8.33 6.04
N SER A 307 -2.55 -7.11 5.93
CA SER A 307 -3.68 -6.63 6.71
C SER A 307 -4.81 -6.16 5.79
N PHE A 308 -6.06 -6.51 6.12
CA PHE A 308 -7.20 -6.37 5.22
C PHE A 308 -8.35 -5.60 5.88
N SER A 309 -9.13 -4.87 5.09
CA SER A 309 -10.31 -4.15 5.58
C SER A 309 -11.46 -5.11 5.96
N GLU A 310 -11.44 -6.32 5.39
CA GLU A 310 -12.39 -7.39 5.61
C GLU A 310 -11.67 -8.74 5.77
N SER A 311 -12.40 -9.75 6.24
CA SER A 311 -11.85 -11.11 6.29
C SER A 311 -11.65 -11.66 4.88
N VAL A 312 -10.54 -12.35 4.69
CA VAL A 312 -10.13 -13.06 3.46
C VAL A 312 -9.78 -14.51 3.80
N GLU A 313 -10.42 -15.07 4.85
CA GLU A 313 -10.13 -16.41 5.35
C GLU A 313 -10.25 -17.51 4.28
N GLU A 314 -11.09 -17.28 3.27
CA GLU A 314 -11.29 -18.22 2.15
C GLU A 314 -10.12 -18.29 1.16
N TYR A 315 -9.18 -17.34 1.22
CA TYR A 315 -8.01 -17.25 0.34
C TYR A 315 -6.69 -17.59 1.05
N LEU A 316 -6.74 -18.00 2.31
CA LEU A 316 -5.53 -18.27 3.08
C LEU A 316 -4.79 -19.48 2.50
N ALA A 317 -3.48 -19.28 2.32
CA ALA A 317 -2.55 -20.31 1.90
C ALA A 317 -1.48 -20.53 2.98
N GLY A 318 -0.79 -21.67 2.89
CA GLY A 318 0.19 -22.07 3.91
C GLY A 318 -0.49 -22.54 5.21
N ASN A 319 0.21 -22.37 6.33
CA ASN A 319 -0.22 -22.85 7.65
C ASN A 319 -0.74 -21.69 8.52
N LEU A 320 -1.57 -20.81 7.96
CA LEU A 320 -2.21 -19.71 8.68
C LEU A 320 -3.48 -20.23 9.35
N ASN A 321 -3.50 -20.24 10.69
CA ASN A 321 -4.53 -20.91 11.47
C ASN A 321 -5.22 -19.98 12.48
N ALA A 322 -4.92 -18.69 12.48
CA ALA A 322 -5.58 -17.70 13.33
C ALA A 322 -5.82 -16.40 12.56
N GLU A 323 -7.02 -15.84 12.72
CA GLU A 323 -7.38 -14.49 12.25
C GLU A 323 -7.42 -13.56 13.46
N LEU A 324 -6.63 -12.49 13.45
CA LEU A 324 -6.75 -11.38 14.38
C LEU A 324 -7.56 -10.27 13.74
N LYS A 325 -8.61 -9.83 14.42
CA LYS A 325 -9.38 -8.64 14.13
C LYS A 325 -9.12 -7.55 15.17
N LYS A 326 -8.44 -6.49 14.74
CA LYS A 326 -8.22 -5.27 15.51
C LYS A 326 -9.52 -4.51 15.76
N ALA A 327 -9.70 -4.00 16.97
CA ALA A 327 -10.93 -3.26 17.32
C ALA A 327 -11.04 -1.89 16.63
N VAL A 328 -9.91 -1.21 16.40
CA VAL A 328 -9.87 0.18 15.90
C VAL A 328 -8.73 0.37 14.90
N GLU A 329 -8.87 -0.23 13.71
CA GLU A 329 -7.94 -0.05 12.59
C GLU A 329 -8.66 -0.02 11.25
N ALA A 330 -8.08 0.65 10.24
CA ALA A 330 -8.65 0.71 8.90
C ALA A 330 -8.58 -0.64 8.16
N TYR A 331 -7.56 -1.44 8.48
CA TYR A 331 -7.32 -2.77 7.93
C TYR A 331 -7.22 -3.79 9.07
N PRO A 332 -8.34 -4.06 9.78
CA PRO A 332 -8.25 -4.71 11.07
C PRO A 332 -7.94 -6.21 11.01
N TYR A 333 -8.04 -6.85 9.86
CA TYR A 333 -7.89 -8.31 9.72
C TYR A 333 -6.45 -8.68 9.37
N SER A 334 -5.82 -9.55 10.15
CA SER A 334 -4.48 -10.11 9.88
C SER A 334 -4.43 -11.59 10.28
N TYR A 335 -3.45 -12.34 9.77
CA TYR A 335 -3.42 -13.79 9.90
C TYR A 335 -2.08 -14.31 10.41
N TYR A 336 -2.15 -15.34 11.23
CA TYR A 336 -1.00 -15.90 11.96
C TYR A 336 -1.02 -17.42 11.94
N THR A 337 0.12 -18.04 12.20
CA THR A 337 0.26 -19.51 12.17
C THR A 337 -0.39 -20.19 13.38
N SER A 338 -0.65 -19.43 14.45
CA SER A 338 -1.28 -19.92 15.67
C SER A 338 -2.02 -18.81 16.43
N VAL A 339 -2.93 -19.21 17.31
CA VAL A 339 -3.60 -18.30 18.27
C VAL A 339 -2.60 -17.62 19.20
N GLU A 340 -1.53 -18.31 19.61
CA GLU A 340 -0.47 -17.75 20.46
C GLU A 340 0.26 -16.60 19.77
N GLU A 341 0.62 -16.79 18.50
CA GLU A 341 1.23 -15.74 17.69
C GLU A 341 0.29 -14.54 17.55
N ALA A 342 -0.98 -14.77 17.21
CA ALA A 342 -2.00 -13.72 17.12
C ALA A 342 -2.17 -12.96 18.46
N LEU A 343 -2.12 -13.65 19.60
CA LEU A 343 -2.16 -13.05 20.94
C LEU A 343 -0.98 -12.13 21.21
N GLY A 344 0.21 -12.45 20.70
CA GLY A 344 1.40 -11.59 20.76
C GLY A 344 1.20 -10.25 20.05
N HIS A 345 0.30 -10.20 19.07
CA HIS A 345 -0.05 -9.00 18.31
C HIS A 345 -1.35 -8.34 18.77
N ALA A 346 -2.12 -8.95 19.69
CA ALA A 346 -3.41 -8.45 20.12
C ALA A 346 -3.35 -7.37 21.22
N ASP A 347 -4.20 -6.37 21.06
CA ASP A 347 -4.44 -5.25 21.96
C ASP A 347 -5.83 -5.34 22.62
N ALA A 348 -6.09 -4.43 23.55
CA ALA A 348 -7.36 -4.38 24.27
C ALA A 348 -8.55 -4.21 23.31
N GLY A 349 -9.52 -5.11 23.41
CA GLY A 349 -10.73 -5.13 22.60
C GLY A 349 -10.63 -5.96 21.33
N ASP A 350 -9.44 -6.48 20.99
CA ASP A 350 -9.24 -7.30 19.80
C ASP A 350 -9.91 -8.68 19.93
N VAL A 351 -10.24 -9.25 18.78
CA VAL A 351 -10.82 -10.58 18.66
C VAL A 351 -9.90 -11.45 17.82
N ILE A 352 -9.61 -12.66 18.30
CA ILE A 352 -8.88 -13.69 17.55
C ILE A 352 -9.85 -14.81 17.25
N LYS A 353 -9.91 -15.27 16.01
CA LYS A 353 -10.62 -16.48 15.60
C LYS A 353 -9.61 -17.59 15.36
N ASP A 354 -9.75 -18.71 16.07
CA ASP A 354 -9.01 -19.93 15.75
C ASP A 354 -9.64 -20.58 14.51
N LEU A 355 -8.85 -20.70 13.44
CA LEU A 355 -9.30 -21.21 12.15
C LEU A 355 -9.19 -22.74 12.07
N ASN A 356 -8.58 -23.40 13.06
CA ASN A 356 -8.55 -24.87 13.13
C ASN A 356 -9.87 -25.48 13.63
N VAL A 357 -10.75 -24.66 14.16
CA VAL A 357 -11.98 -25.08 14.84
C VAL A 357 -13.19 -24.39 14.21
N GLY A 358 -14.36 -25.00 14.31
CA GLY A 358 -15.57 -24.42 13.73
C GLY A 358 -15.85 -24.85 12.28
N ASN A 359 -15.38 -26.04 11.87
CA ASN A 359 -15.97 -26.75 10.73
C ASN A 359 -17.49 -26.92 10.94
N GLU A 360 -18.26 -27.04 9.85
CA GLU A 360 -19.74 -27.08 9.91
C GLU A 360 -20.27 -28.00 11.04
N GLY A 361 -20.87 -27.39 12.07
CA GLY A 361 -21.52 -28.09 13.19
C GLY A 361 -20.76 -28.10 14.52
N GLU A 362 -19.53 -27.61 14.58
CA GLU A 362 -18.77 -27.48 15.85
C GLU A 362 -19.15 -26.20 16.60
N LYS A 363 -19.41 -26.31 17.92
CA LYS A 363 -19.76 -25.15 18.75
C LYS A 363 -18.48 -24.42 19.15
N VAL A 364 -18.37 -23.16 18.75
CA VAL A 364 -17.27 -22.24 19.11
C VAL A 364 -17.70 -21.37 20.29
N PHE A 365 -16.76 -21.05 21.18
CA PHE A 365 -16.99 -20.27 22.41
C PHE A 365 -16.16 -19.00 22.43
N ASN A 366 -16.62 -17.99 23.16
CA ASN A 366 -15.82 -16.80 23.48
C ASN A 366 -14.99 -17.07 24.74
N ILE A 367 -13.68 -17.19 24.54
CA ILE A 367 -12.67 -17.31 25.60
C ILE A 367 -12.06 -15.92 25.80
N THR A 368 -12.39 -15.28 26.91
CA THR A 368 -11.89 -13.94 27.23
C THR A 368 -10.66 -14.02 28.13
N LEU A 369 -9.56 -13.39 27.71
CA LEU A 369 -8.37 -13.19 28.51
C LEU A 369 -8.35 -11.76 29.05
N ASP A 370 -8.69 -11.59 30.33
CA ASP A 370 -8.55 -10.32 31.05
C ASP A 370 -7.18 -10.30 31.74
N TYR A 371 -6.28 -9.45 31.27
CA TYR A 371 -4.91 -9.37 31.76
C TYR A 371 -4.83 -8.75 33.16
N GLY A 372 -5.93 -8.25 33.73
CA GLY A 372 -5.98 -7.72 35.09
C GLY A 372 -5.24 -6.39 35.26
N TYR A 373 -4.90 -5.72 34.16
CA TYR A 373 -4.32 -4.37 34.12
C TYR A 373 -4.66 -3.66 32.82
N GLU A 374 -4.64 -2.32 32.85
CA GLU A 374 -4.80 -1.45 31.67
C GLU A 374 -6.07 -1.71 30.84
N ASN A 375 -7.07 -2.38 31.41
CA ASN A 375 -8.24 -2.89 30.70
C ASN A 375 -7.88 -3.73 29.46
N LYS A 376 -6.69 -4.36 29.45
CA LYS A 376 -6.28 -5.24 28.36
C LYS A 376 -7.09 -6.52 28.43
N VAL A 377 -8.12 -6.58 27.57
CA VAL A 377 -9.04 -7.71 27.42
C VAL A 377 -9.00 -8.15 25.96
N VAL A 378 -8.68 -9.41 25.72
CA VAL A 378 -8.65 -10.01 24.37
C VAL A 378 -9.65 -11.15 24.34
N THR A 379 -10.40 -11.29 23.25
CA THR A 379 -11.33 -12.41 23.06
C THR A 379 -10.79 -13.37 22.03
N VAL A 380 -10.74 -14.67 22.37
CA VAL A 380 -10.42 -15.76 21.45
C VAL A 380 -11.70 -16.54 21.17
N GLN A 381 -12.03 -16.74 19.90
CA GLN A 381 -13.13 -17.60 19.45
C GLN A 381 -12.56 -18.97 19.14
N GLY A 382 -12.84 -19.96 19.99
CA GLY A 382 -12.34 -21.32 19.83
C GLY A 382 -13.01 -22.35 20.73
N THR A 383 -12.46 -23.56 20.75
CA THR A 383 -12.91 -24.67 21.64
C THR A 383 -11.93 -24.93 22.78
N SER A 384 -10.72 -24.37 22.70
CA SER A 384 -9.69 -24.46 23.73
C SER A 384 -8.77 -23.24 23.71
N ILE A 385 -7.94 -23.09 24.75
CA ILE A 385 -6.89 -22.08 24.80
C ILE A 385 -5.68 -22.63 25.55
N THR A 386 -4.47 -22.35 25.06
CA THR A 386 -3.24 -22.60 25.84
C THR A 386 -2.96 -21.38 26.71
N LEU A 387 -3.03 -21.53 28.03
CA LEU A 387 -2.72 -20.47 28.98
C LEU A 387 -1.21 -20.39 29.21
N PHE A 388 -0.68 -19.17 29.27
CA PHE A 388 0.76 -18.90 29.34
C PHE A 388 1.10 -17.94 30.48
N GLU A 389 2.37 -17.91 30.86
CA GLU A 389 2.88 -16.99 31.86
C GLU A 389 2.98 -15.56 31.29
N LEU A 390 2.41 -14.60 32.00
CA LEU A 390 2.50 -13.19 31.62
C LEU A 390 3.68 -12.50 32.34
N GLN A 391 4.26 -11.51 31.67
CA GLN A 391 5.31 -10.67 32.22
C GLN A 391 4.80 -9.24 32.40
N ARG A 392 5.06 -8.66 33.59
CA ARG A 392 4.72 -7.28 33.91
C ARG A 392 5.77 -6.70 34.85
N GLU A 393 6.41 -5.60 34.44
CA GLU A 393 7.47 -4.97 35.22
C GLU A 393 7.00 -4.59 36.63
N GLY A 394 7.72 -5.05 37.65
CA GLY A 394 7.41 -4.79 39.06
C GLY A 394 6.28 -5.63 39.65
N TYR A 395 5.81 -6.66 38.96
CA TYR A 395 4.76 -7.58 39.42
C TYR A 395 5.14 -9.05 39.19
N ASN A 396 4.73 -9.91 40.12
CA ASN A 396 4.76 -11.36 39.97
C ASN A 396 3.41 -11.82 39.43
N PHE A 397 3.44 -12.64 38.38
CA PHE A 397 2.25 -13.27 37.85
C PHE A 397 1.80 -14.41 38.77
N LEU A 398 0.56 -14.35 39.26
CA LEU A 398 0.02 -15.38 40.16
C LEU A 398 -0.68 -16.51 39.42
N GLY A 399 -1.00 -16.33 38.14
CA GLY A 399 -1.72 -17.28 37.30
C GLY A 399 -3.02 -16.70 36.72
N TRP A 400 -3.66 -17.52 35.90
CA TRP A 400 -4.99 -17.29 35.34
C TRP A 400 -6.07 -17.91 36.25
N PHE A 401 -7.17 -17.19 36.43
CA PHE A 401 -8.26 -17.61 37.32
C PHE A 401 -9.63 -17.48 36.67
N VAL A 402 -10.54 -18.39 36.99
CA VAL A 402 -11.98 -18.22 36.80
C VAL A 402 -12.61 -18.16 38.19
N GLY A 403 -13.07 -16.97 38.59
CA GLY A 403 -13.46 -16.72 39.98
C GLY A 403 -12.28 -16.88 40.96
N GLU A 404 -12.39 -17.89 41.83
CA GLU A 404 -11.33 -18.23 42.81
C GLU A 404 -10.44 -19.39 42.35
N GLU A 405 -10.85 -20.15 41.33
CA GLU A 405 -10.13 -21.32 40.83
C GLU A 405 -8.96 -20.89 39.94
N LYS A 406 -7.76 -21.40 40.24
CA LYS A 406 -6.55 -21.18 39.44
C LYS A 406 -6.41 -22.26 38.38
N TYR A 407 -6.16 -21.86 37.14
CA TYR A 407 -5.97 -22.78 36.02
C TYR A 407 -4.47 -23.03 35.74
N PRO A 408 -4.13 -24.22 35.22
CA PRO A 408 -2.77 -24.55 34.81
C PRO A 408 -2.34 -23.75 33.57
N LEU A 409 -1.02 -23.61 33.39
CA LEU A 409 -0.42 -22.96 32.21
C LEU A 409 -0.23 -23.99 31.09
N GLU A 410 -1.35 -24.57 30.65
CA GLU A 410 -1.41 -25.57 29.59
C GLU A 410 -2.71 -25.38 28.79
N GLU A 411 -2.98 -26.29 27.85
CA GLU A 411 -4.22 -26.27 27.08
C GLU A 411 -5.44 -26.54 27.97
N VAL A 412 -6.43 -25.67 27.89
CA VAL A 412 -7.71 -25.77 28.59
C VAL A 412 -8.83 -25.87 27.56
N GLN A 413 -9.53 -27.00 27.57
CA GLN A 413 -10.74 -27.21 26.78
C GLN A 413 -11.93 -26.49 27.43
N VAL A 414 -12.76 -25.83 26.63
CA VAL A 414 -13.93 -25.08 27.11
C VAL A 414 -15.22 -25.65 26.53
N THR A 415 -16.31 -25.55 27.31
CA THR A 415 -17.64 -26.03 26.91
C THR A 415 -18.71 -24.95 26.93
N ASP A 416 -18.36 -23.75 27.37
CA ASP A 416 -19.17 -22.53 27.42
C ASP A 416 -18.23 -21.31 27.37
N ASP A 417 -18.79 -20.12 27.14
CA ASP A 417 -18.05 -18.87 27.20
C ASP A 417 -17.41 -18.70 28.58
N VAL A 418 -16.13 -18.30 28.62
CA VAL A 418 -15.34 -18.23 29.86
C VAL A 418 -14.46 -16.99 29.88
N THR A 419 -14.22 -16.44 31.06
CA THR A 419 -13.26 -15.35 31.29
C THR A 419 -12.16 -15.79 32.23
N PHE A 420 -10.94 -15.88 31.71
CA PHE A 420 -9.73 -16.06 32.50
C PHE A 420 -9.18 -14.69 32.90
N VAL A 421 -9.01 -14.50 34.20
CA VAL A 421 -8.48 -13.25 34.78
C VAL A 421 -7.07 -13.50 35.31
N ALA A 422 -6.09 -12.76 34.79
CA ALA A 422 -4.73 -12.75 35.29
C ALA A 422 -4.67 -12.02 36.64
N LYS A 423 -4.13 -12.68 37.66
CA LYS A 423 -3.88 -12.06 38.98
C LYS A 423 -2.39 -11.77 39.16
N TRP A 424 -2.11 -10.69 39.88
CA TRP A 424 -0.77 -10.13 40.03
C TRP A 424 -0.48 -9.78 41.48
N GLU A 425 0.77 -9.94 41.90
CA GLU A 425 1.29 -9.44 43.17
C GLU A 425 2.41 -8.43 42.91
N LYS A 426 2.39 -7.27 43.59
CA LYS A 426 3.45 -6.27 43.42
C LYS A 426 4.75 -6.77 44.04
N GLN A 427 5.84 -6.71 43.28
CA GLN A 427 7.17 -7.02 43.81
C GLN A 427 7.54 -6.04 44.92
N GLN A 428 7.99 -6.56 46.05
CA GLN A 428 8.52 -5.72 47.12
C GLN A 428 9.90 -5.22 46.69
N THR A 429 10.05 -3.90 46.54
CA THR A 429 11.37 -3.28 46.42
C THR A 429 12.08 -3.47 47.75
N PRO A 430 13.36 -3.89 47.78
CA PRO A 430 14.15 -3.83 49.02
C PRO A 430 14.08 -2.40 49.52
N GLY A 431 13.48 -2.17 50.69
CA GLY A 431 13.26 -0.83 51.21
C GLY A 431 14.59 -0.08 51.31
N THR A 432 14.67 1.08 50.68
CA THR A 432 15.52 2.15 51.19
C THR A 432 14.95 2.54 52.55
N ASP A 433 15.60 2.02 53.59
CA ASP A 433 15.41 2.44 54.98
C ASP A 433 15.61 3.96 55.06
N PRO A 434 14.69 4.75 55.66
CA PRO A 434 14.90 6.18 55.86
C PRO A 434 15.93 6.40 56.97
N GLU A 435 17.09 6.95 56.58
CA GLU A 435 17.99 7.82 57.34
C GLU A 435 18.23 7.57 58.85
N ASP A 436 19.51 7.29 59.11
CA ASP A 436 20.37 7.92 60.12
C ASP A 436 20.11 7.69 61.63
N LYS A 437 21.03 6.90 62.19
CA LYS A 437 21.93 7.42 63.23
C LYS A 437 23.38 7.06 62.90
N PRO A 438 24.33 8.00 62.90
CA PRO A 438 25.73 7.65 62.93
C PRO A 438 26.08 7.26 64.36
N ASP A 439 26.68 6.08 64.53
CA ASP A 439 27.73 5.98 65.54
C ASP A 439 28.78 4.95 65.13
N SER A 440 30.02 5.36 65.40
CA SER A 440 31.29 4.77 65.03
C SER A 440 31.49 3.32 65.49
N GLU A 441 32.19 2.51 64.69
CA GLU A 441 33.56 2.07 65.02
C GLU A 441 34.19 1.19 63.91
N GLN A 442 35.52 1.18 63.94
CA GLN A 442 36.49 0.72 62.95
C GLN A 442 36.47 -0.80 62.71
N GLY A 443 36.85 -1.24 61.49
CA GLY A 443 37.14 -2.66 61.26
C GLY A 443 37.46 -3.09 59.83
N ASN A 444 38.53 -2.55 59.25
CA ASN A 444 39.53 -3.22 58.40
C ASN A 444 39.14 -4.48 57.55
N GLY A 445 39.39 -4.41 56.23
CA GLY A 445 40.01 -5.53 55.50
C GLY A 445 39.26 -6.13 54.30
N GLN A 446 39.82 -5.90 53.10
CA GLN A 446 39.95 -6.82 51.96
C GLN A 446 38.67 -7.51 51.43
N GLY A 447 38.14 -7.21 50.25
CA GLY A 447 38.84 -7.19 48.96
C GLY A 447 38.71 -8.57 48.28
N SER A 448 37.81 -8.71 47.30
CA SER A 448 38.04 -9.58 46.15
C SER A 448 37.06 -9.28 45.01
N ILE A 449 37.63 -8.74 43.94
CA ILE A 449 37.08 -8.70 42.59
C ILE A 449 37.37 -10.07 41.97
N LEU A 450 36.37 -10.72 41.34
CA LEU A 450 36.62 -11.58 40.19
C LEU A 450 35.52 -11.37 39.16
N THR A 451 35.86 -10.63 38.12
CA THR A 451 35.27 -10.72 36.78
C THR A 451 36.15 -11.67 35.92
N PRO A 452 35.86 -11.91 34.63
CA PRO A 452 35.50 -13.21 34.09
C PRO A 452 36.61 -13.73 33.14
N LYS A 453 36.45 -14.93 32.54
CA LYS A 453 37.19 -15.21 31.31
C LYS A 453 36.44 -16.15 30.33
N PRO A 454 36.53 -15.89 29.00
CA PRO A 454 35.72 -16.52 27.94
C PRO A 454 36.51 -17.52 27.08
N GLU A 455 35.82 -18.18 26.14
CA GLU A 455 36.28 -18.78 24.87
C GLU A 455 35.01 -19.33 24.19
N VAL A 456 34.46 -18.84 23.05
CA VAL A 456 34.92 -18.70 21.66
C VAL A 456 35.43 -20.00 21.03
N ASN A 457 34.61 -20.62 20.17
CA ASN A 457 35.06 -21.02 18.84
C ASN A 457 33.91 -21.14 17.82
N ASP A 458 34.27 -20.77 16.60
CA ASP A 458 33.49 -20.41 15.42
C ASP A 458 33.43 -21.59 14.42
N THR A 459 32.34 -21.74 13.64
CA THR A 459 32.30 -21.74 12.15
C THR A 459 31.07 -22.44 11.52
N THR A 460 30.54 -21.75 10.50
CA THR A 460 29.71 -22.14 9.31
C THR A 460 28.22 -21.67 9.24
N SER A 461 27.90 -20.85 8.22
CA SER A 461 26.59 -20.26 7.84
C SER A 461 25.79 -21.12 6.83
N PRO A 462 24.54 -20.74 6.44
CA PRO A 462 23.38 -20.33 7.24
C PRO A 462 22.16 -21.26 6.98
N ASN A 463 21.26 -21.41 7.94
CA ASN A 463 19.95 -22.04 7.74
C ASN A 463 18.87 -21.04 8.17
N THR A 464 17.97 -20.70 7.25
CA THR A 464 16.79 -19.88 7.52
C THR A 464 15.83 -20.67 8.41
N GLY A 465 15.63 -20.20 9.65
CA GLY A 465 14.67 -20.79 10.58
C GLY A 465 15.12 -20.91 12.04
N ASP A 466 15.96 -19.99 12.55
CA ASP A 466 16.31 -19.98 13.98
C ASP A 466 15.46 -18.97 14.75
N THR A 467 14.55 -19.48 15.58
CA THR A 467 13.64 -18.75 16.48
C THR A 467 14.30 -18.28 17.78
N THR A 468 15.63 -18.13 17.81
CA THR A 468 16.38 -17.81 19.03
C THR A 468 16.72 -16.33 19.23
N THR A 469 16.17 -15.42 18.42
CA THR A 469 16.37 -13.96 18.57
C THR A 469 15.11 -13.14 18.89
N VAL A 470 13.95 -13.77 19.05
CA VAL A 470 12.67 -13.07 19.32
C VAL A 470 12.58 -12.56 20.78
N VAL A 471 13.29 -13.18 21.71
CA VAL A 471 13.26 -12.76 23.14
C VAL A 471 14.02 -11.43 23.37
N GLY A 472 14.98 -11.08 22.51
CA GLY A 472 15.81 -9.88 22.69
C GLY A 472 15.16 -8.57 22.25
N TYR A 473 14.26 -8.59 21.26
CA TYR A 473 13.66 -7.37 20.71
C TYR A 473 12.37 -6.94 21.44
N MET A 474 11.71 -7.85 22.14
CA MET A 474 10.55 -7.52 23.00
C MET A 474 10.92 -6.59 24.16
N ALA A 475 12.18 -6.60 24.61
CA ALA A 475 12.66 -5.68 25.64
C ALA A 475 12.99 -4.27 25.12
N ALA A 476 13.31 -4.12 23.82
CA ALA A 476 13.75 -2.84 23.26
C ALA A 476 12.60 -1.90 22.87
N MET A 477 11.45 -2.44 22.44
CA MET A 477 10.30 -1.60 22.05
C MET A 477 9.53 -1.00 23.23
N VAL A 478 9.53 -1.64 24.41
CA VAL A 478 8.87 -1.11 25.61
C VAL A 478 9.58 0.13 26.16
N VAL A 479 10.90 0.26 25.93
CA VAL A 479 11.68 1.42 26.41
C VAL A 479 11.45 2.67 25.55
N ALA A 480 11.24 2.54 24.24
CA ALA A 480 11.03 3.68 23.35
C ALA A 480 9.65 4.35 23.53
N ILE A 481 8.60 3.56 23.75
CA ILE A 481 7.23 4.06 23.94
C ILE A 481 7.07 4.69 25.34
N GLY A 482 7.70 4.12 26.37
CA GLY A 482 7.69 4.67 27.73
C GLY A 482 8.32 6.07 27.83
N ILE A 483 9.39 6.34 27.09
CA ILE A 483 10.06 7.65 27.08
C ILE A 483 9.20 8.72 26.38
N MET A 484 8.45 8.35 25.33
CA MET A 484 7.58 9.28 24.60
C MET A 484 6.34 9.71 25.42
N LEU A 485 5.76 8.79 26.20
CA LEU A 485 4.60 9.08 27.06
C LEU A 485 4.96 9.94 28.29
N ILE A 486 6.18 9.80 28.82
CA ILE A 486 6.67 10.65 29.93
C ILE A 486 6.97 12.08 29.43
N ALA A 487 7.45 12.25 28.19
CA ALA A 487 7.67 13.57 27.59
C ALA A 487 6.35 14.33 27.32
N LEU A 488 5.30 13.62 26.89
CA LEU A 488 3.98 14.23 26.63
C LEU A 488 3.24 14.64 27.91
N ARG A 489 3.38 13.88 29.02
CA ARG A 489 2.79 14.25 30.32
C ARG A 489 3.47 15.44 31.01
N ARG A 490 4.76 15.70 30.75
CA ARG A 490 5.45 16.88 31.31
C ARG A 490 5.05 18.18 30.62
N LYS A 491 4.65 18.14 29.34
CA LYS A 491 4.26 19.33 28.56
C LYS A 491 2.83 19.83 28.85
N GLN A 492 1.95 18.96 29.37
CA GLN A 492 0.58 19.33 29.77
C GLN A 492 0.47 19.93 31.19
N LYS A 493 1.53 19.90 32.00
CA LYS A 493 1.54 20.50 33.35
C LYS A 493 2.23 21.87 33.42
N SER A 494 2.69 22.43 32.30
CA SER A 494 3.36 23.75 32.28
C SER A 494 2.68 24.81 31.39
N ASN A 495 1.37 24.70 31.14
CA ASN A 495 0.55 25.81 30.64
C ASN A 495 -0.59 26.08 31.60
#